data_AF-A0A3S1GX15-F1
#
_entry.id   AF-A0A3S1GX15-F1
#
_cell.length_a   1.000
_cell.length_b   1.000
_cell.length_c   1.000
_cell.angle_alpha   90.00
_cell.angle_beta   90.00
_cell.angle_gamma   90.00
#
_symmetry.space_group_name_H-M   'P 1'
#
loop_
_entity.id
_entity.type
_entity.pdbx_description
1 polymer ?
#
loop_
_entity_poly.entity_id
_entity_poly.type
_entity_poly.pdbx_seq_one_letter_code
_entity_poly.pdbx_strand_id
1 'polypeptide(L)' 'MGDYDLGMLGLVADQHWQNAGWLRRIAAILFGRHLSYVHLGFRFRVSFWRETPYLLTIREAR' A
#
# COMPACT_ATOMS: atom_id res chain seq x y z
N MET A 1 4.04 7.35 13.28
CA MET A 1 4.23 7.75 11.88
C MET A 1 3.63 9.13 11.74
N GLY A 2 4.42 10.10 11.28
CA GLY A 2 3.92 11.46 11.00
C GLY A 2 3.02 11.46 9.76
N ASP A 3 2.27 12.55 9.57
CA ASP A 3 1.34 12.68 8.44
C ASP A 3 2.07 12.63 7.08
N TYR A 4 3.25 13.24 6.99
CA TYR A 4 4.14 13.15 5.83
C TYR A 4 4.61 11.71 5.54
N ASP A 5 4.89 10.93 6.59
CA ASP A 5 5.34 9.54 6.42
C ASP A 5 4.24 8.66 5.83
N LEU A 6 2.97 8.90 6.21
CA LEU A 6 1.81 8.18 5.68
C LEU A 6 1.54 8.52 4.22
N GLY A 7 1.70 9.80 3.84
CA GLY A 7 1.63 10.24 2.44
C GLY A 7 2.73 9.62 1.59
N MET A 8 3.98 9.65 2.08
CA MET A 8 5.13 9.04 1.39
C MET A 8 4.96 7.53 1.23
N LEU A 9 4.50 6.84 2.28
CA LEU A 9 4.22 5.40 2.22
C LEU A 9 3.22 5.06 1.12
N GLY A 10 2.15 5.87 1.00
CA GLY A 10 1.12 5.67 -0.04
C GLY A 10 1.70 5.80 -1.45
N LEU A 11 2.50 6.85 -1.69
CA LEU A 11 3.14 7.09 -2.98
C LEU A 11 4.15 6.01 -3.35
N VAL A 12 5.02 5.61 -2.42
CA VAL A 12 6.02 4.56 -2.65
C VAL A 12 5.34 3.21 -2.88
N ALA A 13 4.29 2.90 -2.12
CA ALA A 13 3.51 1.68 -2.29
C ALA A 13 2.82 1.61 -3.65
N ASP A 14 2.29 2.72 -4.17
CA ASP A 14 1.71 2.78 -5.52
C ASP A 14 2.79 2.59 -6.58
N GLN A 15 3.92 3.28 -6.46
CA GLN A 15 5.04 3.13 -7.39
C GLN A 15 5.50 1.66 -7.48
N HIS A 16 5.62 0.96 -6.36
CA HIS A 16 5.96 -0.47 -6.38
C HIS A 16 4.87 -1.34 -6.98
N TRP A 17 3.60 -1.00 -6.78
CA TRP A 17 2.49 -1.70 -7.41
C TRP A 17 2.51 -1.56 -8.93
N GLN A 18 2.67 -0.34 -9.43
CA GLN A 18 2.73 -0.06 -10.87
C GLN A 18 3.90 -0.78 -11.55
N ASN A 19 5.06 -0.82 -10.91
CA ASN A 19 6.25 -1.51 -11.44
C ASN A 19 6.25 -3.03 -11.19
N ALA A 20 5.32 -3.57 -10.40
CA ALA A 20 5.25 -5.00 -10.12
C ALA A 20 4.59 -5.77 -11.27
N GLY A 21 5.24 -6.84 -11.72
CA GLY A 21 4.61 -7.86 -12.56
C GLY A 21 3.49 -8.60 -11.82
N TRP A 22 2.58 -9.22 -12.59
CA TRP A 22 1.36 -9.87 -12.09
C TRP A 22 1.60 -10.89 -10.96
N LEU A 23 2.64 -11.73 -11.08
CA LEU A 23 3.01 -12.71 -10.04
C LEU A 23 3.34 -12.04 -8.70
N ARG A 24 4.08 -10.92 -8.74
CA ARG A 24 4.46 -10.19 -7.52
C ARG A 24 3.26 -9.52 -6.88
N ARG A 25 2.34 -8.99 -7.68
CA ARG A 25 1.07 -8.43 -7.18
C ARG A 25 0.24 -9.48 -6.47
N ILE A 26 0.10 -10.67 -7.06
CA ILE A 26 -0.61 -11.80 -6.44
C ILE A 26 0.08 -12.22 -5.15
N ALA A 27 1.41 -12.39 -5.15
CA ALA A 27 2.15 -12.78 -3.97
C ALA A 27 2.05 -11.72 -2.85
N ALA A 28 2.08 -10.43 -3.19
CA ALA A 28 1.88 -9.35 -2.24
C ALA A 28 0.46 -9.34 -1.66
N ILE A 29 -0.56 -9.73 -2.43
CA ILE A 29 -1.93 -9.88 -1.92
C ILE A 29 -2.04 -11.10 -0.99
N LEU A 30 -1.47 -12.24 -1.34
CA LEU A 30 -1.70 -13.51 -0.63
C LEU A 30 -0.77 -13.71 0.58
N PHE A 31 0.49 -13.29 0.47
CA PHE A 31 1.53 -13.57 1.45
C PHE A 31 2.09 -12.30 2.11
N GLY A 32 1.61 -11.11 1.71
CA GLY A 32 2.05 -9.85 2.28
C GLY A 32 1.35 -9.54 3.61
N ARG A 33 2.03 -8.81 4.48
CA ARG A 33 1.44 -8.28 5.71
C ARG A 33 0.64 -7.02 5.36
N HIS A 34 -0.67 -7.04 5.61
CA HIS A 34 -1.53 -5.90 5.31
C HIS A 34 -1.50 -4.84 6.42
N LEU A 35 -1.41 -3.59 6.01
CA LEU A 35 -1.59 -2.41 6.84
C LEU A 35 -2.70 -1.55 6.22
N SER A 36 -3.69 -1.19 7.03
CA SER A 36 -4.73 -0.25 6.65
C SER A 36 -4.60 1.01 7.50
N TYR A 37 -4.60 2.18 6.87
CA TYR A 37 -4.54 3.47 7.57
C TYR A 37 -5.41 4.50 6.87
N VAL A 38 -5.80 5.54 7.60
CA VAL A 38 -6.56 6.67 7.05
C VAL A 38 -5.65 7.88 6.97
N HIS A 39 -5.62 8.53 5.81
CA HIS A 39 -4.86 9.75 5.56
C HIS A 39 -5.64 10.62 4.57
N LEU A 40 -5.77 11.92 4.87
CA LEU A 40 -6.50 12.89 4.05
C LEU A 40 -7.94 12.47 3.67
N GLY A 41 -8.65 11.78 4.57
CA GLY A 41 -10.01 11.30 4.31
C GLY A 41 -10.09 10.06 3.41
N PHE A 42 -8.95 9.42 3.09
CA PHE A 42 -8.90 8.16 2.36
C PHE A 42 -8.34 7.04 3.24
N ARG A 43 -8.98 5.88 3.18
CA ARG A 43 -8.48 4.62 3.71
C ARG A 43 -7.57 3.94 2.68
N PHE A 44 -6.28 3.92 2.98
CA PHE A 44 -5.26 3.20 2.24
C PHE A 44 -5.14 1.78 2.77
N ARG A 45 -4.99 0.82 1.86
CA ARG A 45 -4.62 -0.56 2.17
C ARG A 45 -3.31 -0.86 1.46
N VAL A 46 -2.25 -1.03 2.24
CA VAL A 46 -0.90 -1.36 1.77
C VAL A 46 -0.58 -2.78 2.20
N SER A 47 0.15 -3.52 1.37
CA SER A 47 0.69 -4.83 1.69
C SER A 47 2.20 -4.79 1.69
N PHE A 48 2.83 -5.28 2.75
CA PHE A 48 4.28 -5.41 2.84
C PHE A 48 4.67 -6.84 2.48
N TRP A 49 5.33 -7.03 1.34
CA TRP A 49 5.84 -8.32 0.91
C TRP A 49 7.33 -8.21 0.61
N ARG A 50 8.15 -9.04 1.26
CA ARG A 50 9.63 -8.96 1.22
C ARG A 50 10.14 -7.54 1.51
N GLU A 51 9.64 -6.94 2.59
CA GLU A 51 9.99 -5.58 3.05
C GLU A 51 9.61 -4.45 2.06
N THR A 52 8.97 -4.79 0.94
CA THR A 52 8.52 -3.81 -0.05
C THR A 52 7.03 -3.51 0.16
N PRO A 53 6.63 -2.23 0.26
CA PRO A 53 5.23 -1.86 0.36
C PRO A 53 4.56 -1.86 -1.03
N TYR A 54 3.32 -2.33 -1.09
CA TYR A 54 2.51 -2.42 -2.29
C TYR A 54 1.13 -1.86 -2.02
N LEU A 55 0.70 -0.86 -2.79
CA LEU A 55 -0.62 -0.28 -2.62
C LEU A 55 -1.66 -1.21 -3.24
N LEU A 56 -2.57 -1.72 -2.40
CA LEU A 56 -3.62 -2.63 -2.86
C LEU A 56 -4.88 -1.86 -3.26
N THR A 57 -5.39 -1.02 -2.35
CA THR A 57 -6.62 -0.28 -2.56
C THR A 57 -6.60 1.06 -1.85
N ILE A 58 -7.20 2.08 -2.47
CA ILE A 58 -7.56 3.35 -1.84
C ILE A 58 -9.09 3.43 -1.86
N ARG A 59 -9.70 3.81 -0.74
CA ARG A 59 -11.14 4.05 -0.64
C ARG A 59 -11.39 5.30 0.18
N GLU A 60 -12.45 6.03 -0.10
CA GLU A 60 -12.86 7.16 0.74
C GLU A 60 -13.26 6.66 2.14
N ALA A 61 -12.79 7.35 3.18
CA ALA A 61 -13.15 7.09 4.56
C ALA A 61 -14.47 7.83 4.84
N ARG A 62 -15.57 7.12 4.62
CA ARG A 62 -16.94 7.60 4.87
C ARG A 62 -17.23 7.75 6.36
#